data_AF-B2IG04-F1
#
_entry.id   AF-B2IG04-F1
#
_cell.length_a   1.000
_cell.length_b   1.000
_cell.length_c   1.000
_cell.angle_alpha   90.00
_cell.angle_beta   90.00
_cell.angle_gamma   90.00
#
_symmetry.space_group_name_H-M   'P 1'
#
loop_
_entity.id
_entity.type
_entity.pdbx_description
1 polymer ?
#
loop_
_entity_poly.entity_id
_entity_poly.type
_entity_poly.pdbx_seq_one_letter_code
_entity_poly.pdbx_strand_id
1 'polypeptide(L)'
;MNRARFLHLAWTAGFLVAASMFIPTTGYSQTDTKVAKAMADLKAATNKLGTPKLEGMDPVSGKNAAALYFGKTKVNNDFSVVDAVTRENGGTATLFAKTEDEYVRVSTNVPKGDGRATGTILDPKGKVIVQINAGKPFYGDVDILGTMYSTGYEPIKDASGKIIGIWYVGYKK
;
A
#
# COMPACT_ATOMS: atom_id res chain seq x y z
N MET A 1 -17.41 77.39 -37.32
CA MET A 1 -17.60 77.89 -35.94
C MET A 1 -18.40 76.84 -35.18
N ASN A 2 -17.83 76.26 -34.12
CA ASN A 2 -18.37 75.22 -33.23
C ASN A 2 -18.64 73.82 -33.85
N ARG A 3 -18.37 72.68 -33.21
CA ARG A 3 -17.74 72.31 -31.94
C ARG A 3 -17.61 70.77 -31.95
N ALA A 4 -16.74 70.28 -31.06
CA ALA A 4 -16.71 68.94 -30.47
C ALA A 4 -15.69 67.94 -31.05
N ARG A 5 -14.87 67.23 -30.28
CA ARG A 5 -14.39 67.28 -28.88
C ARG A 5 -13.62 65.95 -28.68
N PHE A 6 -12.54 65.94 -27.88
CA PHE A 6 -12.12 64.82 -27.01
C PHE A 6 -11.45 63.62 -27.70
N LEU A 7 -10.52 62.84 -27.13
CA LEU A 7 -9.67 62.90 -25.93
C LEU A 7 -8.62 61.79 -26.10
N HIS A 8 -7.51 61.94 -25.38
CA HIS A 8 -6.42 61.03 -25.03
C HIS A 8 -6.52 59.49 -25.13
N LEU A 9 -5.30 58.93 -25.18
CA LEU A 9 -4.80 57.69 -24.54
C LEU A 9 -4.91 56.39 -25.34
N ALA A 10 -3.85 56.06 -26.09
CA ALA A 10 -3.55 54.69 -26.49
C ALA A 10 -2.74 54.02 -25.36
N TRP A 11 -3.33 53.00 -24.75
CA TRP A 11 -2.78 52.18 -23.69
C TRP A 11 -1.65 51.27 -24.20
N THR A 12 -0.58 51.16 -23.42
CA THR A 12 0.44 50.11 -23.57
C THR A 12 -0.10 48.79 -23.03
N ALA A 13 -0.10 47.75 -23.86
CA ALA A 13 -0.59 46.43 -23.51
C ALA A 13 0.50 45.56 -22.85
N GLY A 14 0.21 45.11 -21.62
CA GLY A 14 0.25 43.70 -21.23
C GLY A 14 1.58 42.95 -21.15
N PHE A 15 2.14 42.91 -19.94
CA PHE A 15 3.08 41.89 -19.46
C PHE A 15 2.48 40.47 -19.50
N LEU A 16 3.25 39.48 -19.96
CA LEU A 16 3.12 38.07 -19.54
C LEU A 16 4.52 37.45 -19.41
N VAL A 17 5.12 37.57 -18.22
CA VAL A 17 6.23 36.71 -17.81
C VAL A 17 5.58 35.42 -17.31
N ALA A 18 5.69 34.35 -18.09
CA ALA A 18 5.35 33.01 -17.63
C ALA A 18 6.38 32.60 -16.57
N ALA A 19 6.04 32.81 -15.30
CA ALA A 19 6.77 32.23 -14.18
C ALA A 19 6.52 30.71 -14.20
N SER A 20 7.48 29.95 -14.72
CA SER A 20 7.53 28.50 -14.59
C SER A 20 7.44 28.14 -13.11
N MET A 21 6.27 27.68 -12.67
CA MET A 21 6.08 27.15 -11.34
C MET A 21 6.97 25.92 -11.20
N PHE A 22 8.05 26.08 -10.43
CA PHE A 22 8.71 24.95 -9.78
C PHE A 22 7.65 24.24 -8.95
N ILE A 23 7.18 23.08 -9.42
CA ILE A 23 6.46 22.15 -8.57
C ILE A 23 7.54 21.57 -7.65
N PRO A 24 7.52 21.85 -6.33
CA PRO A 24 8.46 21.20 -5.44
C PRO A 24 8.17 19.70 -5.51
N THR A 25 9.12 18.94 -6.05
CA THR A 25 9.16 17.49 -5.88
C THR A 25 9.21 17.24 -4.39
N THR A 26 8.15 16.63 -3.85
CA THR A 26 8.09 16.20 -2.46
C THR A 26 9.34 15.39 -2.15
N GLY A 27 10.13 15.87 -1.19
CA GLY A 27 11.29 15.14 -0.68
C GLY A 27 10.82 13.81 -0.11
N TYR A 28 11.12 12.71 -0.80
CA TYR A 28 10.87 11.37 -0.28
C TYR A 28 11.68 11.19 1.01
N SER A 29 11.00 10.84 2.11
CA SER A 29 11.68 10.49 3.36
C SER A 29 12.51 9.22 3.16
N GLN A 30 13.60 9.06 3.91
CA GLN A 30 14.35 7.80 3.98
C GLN A 30 13.47 6.62 4.42
N THR A 31 12.34 6.87 5.09
CA THR A 31 11.37 5.82 5.44
C THR A 31 10.53 5.43 4.22
N ASP A 32 10.17 6.39 3.36
CA ASP A 32 9.42 6.12 2.14
C ASP A 32 10.23 5.25 1.17
N THR A 33 11.54 5.48 1.09
CA THR A 33 12.44 4.65 0.26
C THR A 33 12.59 3.23 0.81
N LYS A 34 12.68 3.06 2.12
CA LYS A 34 12.70 1.73 2.78
C LYS A 34 11.41 0.97 2.57
N VAL A 35 10.26 1.63 2.77
CA VAL A 35 8.92 1.05 2.54
C VAL A 35 8.78 0.61 1.08
N ALA A 36 9.14 1.47 0.11
CA ALA A 36 9.08 1.14 -1.30
C ALA A 36 9.99 -0.04 -1.66
N LYS A 37 11.22 -0.08 -1.14
CA LYS A 37 12.16 -1.19 -1.38
C LYS A 37 11.65 -2.50 -0.78
N ALA A 38 11.21 -2.50 0.49
CA ALA A 38 10.68 -3.70 1.13
C ALA A 38 9.44 -4.24 0.41
N MET A 39 8.57 -3.35 -0.08
CA MET A 39 7.41 -3.75 -0.89
C MET A 39 7.83 -4.41 -2.21
N ALA A 40 8.81 -3.83 -2.91
CA ALA A 40 9.34 -4.40 -4.13
C ALA A 40 9.95 -5.80 -3.89
N ASP A 41 10.73 -5.96 -2.82
CA ASP A 41 11.34 -7.23 -2.45
C ASP A 41 10.30 -8.28 -2.05
N LEU A 42 9.27 -7.90 -1.29
CA LEU A 42 8.17 -8.80 -0.93
C LEU A 42 7.41 -9.29 -2.17
N LYS A 43 7.12 -8.39 -3.11
CA LYS A 43 6.48 -8.74 -4.38
C LYS A 43 7.38 -9.64 -5.21
N ALA A 44 8.68 -9.34 -5.30
CA ALA A 44 9.63 -10.17 -6.03
C ALA A 44 9.75 -11.57 -5.42
N ALA A 45 9.84 -11.68 -4.09
CA ALA A 45 9.95 -12.95 -3.37
C ALA A 45 8.70 -13.81 -3.57
N THR A 46 7.51 -13.22 -3.46
CA THR A 46 6.24 -13.92 -3.70
C THR A 46 6.04 -14.29 -5.17
N ASN A 47 6.36 -13.40 -6.12
CA ASN A 47 6.25 -13.69 -7.55
C ASN A 47 7.18 -14.82 -8.02
N LYS A 48 8.33 -15.01 -7.36
CA LYS A 48 9.22 -16.17 -7.61
C LYS A 48 8.54 -17.51 -7.28
N LEU A 49 7.58 -17.53 -6.37
CA LEU A 49 6.81 -18.74 -6.02
C LEU A 49 5.74 -19.06 -7.07
N GLY A 50 5.23 -18.04 -7.77
CA GLY A 50 4.34 -18.17 -8.91
C GLY A 50 3.11 -17.27 -8.86
N THR A 51 2.20 -17.45 -9.80
CA THR A 51 0.97 -16.67 -9.93
C THR A 51 0.09 -16.81 -8.68
N PRO A 52 -0.42 -15.71 -8.11
CA PRO A 52 -1.25 -15.79 -6.92
C PRO A 52 -2.65 -16.31 -7.22
N LYS A 53 -3.22 -17.10 -6.31
CA LYS A 53 -4.60 -17.60 -6.36
C LYS A 53 -5.16 -17.83 -4.96
N LEU A 54 -6.48 -17.85 -4.85
CA LEU A 54 -7.17 -18.39 -3.68
C LEU A 54 -7.71 -19.78 -4.01
N GLU A 55 -7.49 -20.75 -3.13
CA GLU A 55 -8.00 -22.11 -3.32
C GLU A 55 -8.32 -22.78 -1.98
N GLY A 56 -9.61 -22.93 -1.68
CA GLY A 56 -10.06 -23.49 -0.42
C GLY A 56 -9.90 -22.53 0.76
N MET A 57 -10.00 -23.09 1.96
CA MET A 57 -9.93 -22.37 3.23
C MET A 57 -8.83 -22.97 4.11
N ASP A 58 -8.19 -22.13 4.91
CA ASP A 58 -7.17 -22.52 5.89
C ASP A 58 -7.30 -21.65 7.15
N PRO A 59 -7.67 -22.23 8.30
CA PRO A 59 -7.75 -21.49 9.54
C PRO A 59 -6.41 -20.86 9.95
N VAL A 60 -6.47 -19.61 10.38
CA VAL A 60 -5.32 -18.86 10.89
C VAL A 60 -5.69 -18.30 12.26
N SER A 61 -5.05 -18.78 13.32
CA SER A 61 -5.34 -18.39 14.71
C SER A 61 -6.84 -18.43 15.06
N GLY A 62 -7.53 -19.49 14.63
CA GLY A 62 -8.96 -19.68 14.87
C GLY A 62 -9.91 -18.90 13.94
N LYS A 63 -9.39 -17.99 13.10
CA LYS A 63 -10.17 -17.32 12.06
C LYS A 63 -10.14 -18.17 10.79
N ASN A 64 -11.31 -18.50 10.25
CA ASN A 64 -11.40 -19.13 8.94
C ASN A 64 -11.00 -18.11 7.85
N ALA A 65 -10.00 -18.42 7.05
CA ALA A 65 -9.47 -17.53 6.01
C ALA A 65 -9.35 -18.27 4.68
N ALA A 66 -9.55 -17.57 3.57
CA ALA A 66 -9.23 -18.11 2.26
C ALA A 66 -7.73 -18.49 2.21
N ALA A 67 -7.44 -19.66 1.63
CA ALA A 67 -6.06 -20.09 1.48
C ALA A 67 -5.43 -19.37 0.28
N LEU A 68 -4.46 -18.51 0.57
CA LEU A 68 -3.70 -17.77 -0.43
C LEU A 68 -2.49 -18.59 -0.85
N TYR A 69 -2.33 -18.73 -2.16
CA TYR A 69 -1.21 -19.41 -2.80
C TYR A 69 -0.47 -18.45 -3.70
N PHE A 70 0.84 -18.68 -3.83
CA PHE A 70 1.66 -18.21 -4.94
C PHE A 70 2.22 -19.44 -5.66
N GLY A 71 1.76 -19.68 -6.88
CA GLY A 71 2.03 -20.93 -7.59
C GLY A 71 1.49 -22.15 -6.83
N LYS A 72 2.40 -23.02 -6.36
CA LYS A 72 2.06 -24.21 -5.56
C LYS A 72 2.19 -23.99 -4.05
N THR A 73 2.74 -22.86 -3.63
CA THR A 73 3.05 -22.59 -2.23
C THR A 73 1.88 -21.90 -1.54
N LYS A 74 1.27 -22.55 -0.55
CA LYS A 74 0.29 -21.92 0.36
C LYS A 74 1.06 -21.02 1.33
N VAL A 75 0.66 -19.76 1.47
CA VAL A 75 1.33 -18.82 2.39
C VAL A 75 0.63 -18.67 3.73
N ASN A 76 -0.60 -19.18 3.90
CA ASN A 76 -1.27 -19.18 5.19
C ASN A 76 -0.44 -19.96 6.23
N ASN A 77 -0.19 -19.34 7.39
CA ASN A 77 0.65 -19.88 8.46
C ASN A 77 2.12 -20.19 8.06
N ASP A 78 2.55 -19.83 6.85
CA ASP A 78 3.95 -19.90 6.42
C ASP A 78 4.58 -18.51 6.50
N PHE A 79 5.56 -18.36 7.38
CA PHE A 79 6.22 -17.08 7.65
C PHE A 79 7.53 -16.89 6.88
N SER A 80 7.96 -17.88 6.09
CA SER A 80 9.28 -17.92 5.47
C SER A 80 9.56 -16.69 4.60
N VAL A 81 8.58 -16.29 3.78
CA VAL A 81 8.73 -15.15 2.87
C VAL A 81 8.74 -13.82 3.63
N VAL A 82 7.80 -13.61 4.55
CA VAL A 82 7.71 -12.34 5.30
C VAL A 82 8.93 -12.15 6.20
N ASP A 83 9.45 -13.23 6.78
CA ASP A 83 10.65 -13.19 7.63
C ASP A 83 11.91 -12.96 6.80
N ALA A 84 12.05 -13.60 5.64
CA ALA A 84 13.18 -13.36 4.74
C ALA A 84 13.26 -11.90 4.29
N VAL A 85 12.12 -11.31 3.90
CA VAL A 85 12.06 -9.90 3.47
C VAL A 85 12.44 -8.97 4.62
N THR A 86 11.92 -9.21 5.82
CA THR A 86 12.25 -8.39 6.99
C THR A 86 13.68 -8.57 7.48
N ARG A 87 14.27 -9.77 7.34
CA ARG A 87 15.69 -9.99 7.62
C ARG A 87 16.60 -9.15 6.72
N GLU A 88 16.20 -8.93 5.47
CA GLU A 88 16.97 -8.14 4.49
C GLU A 88 16.70 -6.63 4.58
N ASN A 89 15.46 -6.25 4.88
CA ASN A 89 15.02 -4.85 4.80
C ASN A 89 14.74 -4.20 6.17
N GLY A 90 14.70 -4.98 7.25
CA GLY A 90 14.14 -4.56 8.53
C GLY A 90 12.61 -4.41 8.50
N GLY A 91 12.06 -3.71 9.49
CA GLY A 91 10.62 -3.41 9.56
C GLY A 91 9.76 -4.65 9.80
N THR A 92 8.62 -4.70 9.14
CA THR A 92 7.63 -5.79 9.20
C THR A 92 7.03 -6.03 7.81
N ALA A 93 6.56 -7.25 7.58
CA ALA A 93 5.89 -7.66 6.35
C ALA A 93 4.67 -8.51 6.68
N THR A 94 3.66 -8.48 5.80
CA THR A 94 2.41 -9.23 5.97
C THR A 94 1.78 -9.54 4.62
N LEU A 95 1.17 -10.73 4.53
CA LEU A 95 0.26 -11.14 3.47
C LEU A 95 -1.14 -11.26 4.06
N PHE A 96 -2.09 -10.54 3.47
CA PHE A 96 -3.50 -10.70 3.76
C PHE A 96 -4.20 -11.46 2.64
N ALA A 97 -5.10 -12.38 2.99
CA ALA A 97 -5.98 -13.05 2.03
C ALA A 97 -7.37 -12.43 2.08
N LYS A 98 -7.94 -12.13 0.92
CA LYS A 98 -9.34 -11.69 0.83
C LYS A 98 -10.24 -12.89 1.13
N THR A 99 -11.01 -12.79 2.20
CA THR A 99 -11.99 -13.79 2.64
C THR A 99 -13.34 -13.10 2.69
N GLU A 100 -14.20 -13.39 1.72
CA GLU A 100 -15.43 -12.62 1.48
C GLU A 100 -15.11 -11.13 1.29
N ASP A 101 -15.64 -10.26 2.16
CA ASP A 101 -15.40 -8.81 2.14
C ASP A 101 -14.27 -8.36 3.08
N GLU A 102 -13.66 -9.31 3.81
CA GLU A 102 -12.60 -9.04 4.77
C GLU A 102 -11.21 -9.37 4.20
N TYR A 103 -10.17 -8.76 4.77
CA TYR A 103 -8.78 -9.12 4.51
C TYR A 103 -8.17 -9.68 5.80
N VAL A 104 -8.00 -11.00 5.84
CA VAL A 104 -7.49 -11.72 7.00
C VAL A 104 -5.97 -11.81 6.91
N ARG A 105 -5.29 -11.55 8.03
CA ARG A 105 -3.84 -11.61 8.15
C ARG A 105 -3.35 -13.06 8.18
N VAL A 106 -2.98 -13.60 7.01
CA VAL A 106 -2.66 -15.04 6.87
C VAL A 106 -1.19 -15.38 7.11
N SER A 107 -0.28 -14.43 6.89
CA SER A 107 1.15 -14.56 7.20
C SER A 107 1.73 -13.20 7.57
N THR A 108 2.43 -13.11 8.70
CA THR A 108 2.93 -11.83 9.22
C THR A 108 4.08 -12.03 10.19
N ASN A 109 4.92 -11.03 10.33
CA ASN A 109 5.87 -10.90 11.45
C ASN A 109 5.58 -9.69 12.35
N VAL A 110 4.41 -9.05 12.20
CA VAL A 110 3.97 -8.00 13.13
C VAL A 110 3.76 -8.64 14.50
N PRO A 111 4.44 -8.16 15.55
CA PRO A 111 4.35 -8.73 16.90
C PRO A 111 2.97 -8.47 17.53
N LYS A 112 2.50 -9.42 18.33
CA LYS A 112 1.30 -9.30 19.18
C LYS A 112 1.48 -10.18 20.42
N GLY A 113 1.81 -9.57 21.55
CA GLY A 113 2.22 -10.31 22.76
C GLY A 113 3.46 -11.16 22.47
N ASP A 114 3.46 -12.41 22.92
CA ASP A 114 4.56 -13.37 22.68
C ASP A 114 4.55 -13.96 21.25
N GLY A 115 3.58 -13.57 20.42
CA GLY A 115 3.36 -14.15 19.10
C GLY A 115 3.24 -13.12 17.98
N ARG A 116 2.63 -13.59 16.89
CA ARG A 116 2.38 -12.81 15.67
C ARG A 116 0.91 -12.41 15.59
N ALA A 117 0.62 -11.29 14.96
CA ALA A 117 -0.74 -10.77 14.79
C ALA A 117 -1.59 -11.53 13.75
N THR A 118 -1.37 -12.83 13.55
CA THR A 118 -2.08 -13.69 12.58
C THR A 118 -3.58 -13.78 12.90
N GLY A 119 -4.41 -14.00 11.88
CA GLY A 119 -5.86 -14.17 12.02
C GLY A 119 -6.65 -12.89 12.29
N THR A 120 -5.96 -11.76 12.52
CA THR A 120 -6.60 -10.44 12.62
C THR A 120 -7.10 -9.94 11.27
N ILE A 121 -8.16 -9.14 11.29
CA ILE A 121 -8.73 -8.51 10.09
C ILE A 121 -8.11 -7.12 9.94
N LEU A 122 -7.72 -6.75 8.73
CA LEU A 122 -7.38 -5.36 8.41
C LEU A 122 -8.62 -4.48 8.64
N ASP A 123 -8.45 -3.34 9.33
CA ASP A 123 -9.58 -2.47 9.69
C ASP A 123 -10.51 -2.20 8.48
N PRO A 124 -11.75 -2.72 8.50
CA PRO A 124 -12.68 -2.63 7.36
C PRO A 124 -13.23 -1.21 7.16
N LYS A 125 -12.94 -0.28 8.08
CA LYS A 125 -13.31 1.14 7.98
C LYS A 125 -12.09 2.06 7.77
N GLY A 126 -10.89 1.48 7.71
CA GLY A 126 -9.64 2.23 7.61
C GLY A 126 -9.39 2.80 6.21
N LYS A 127 -8.59 3.87 6.11
CA LYS A 127 -8.25 4.52 4.81
C LYS A 127 -7.59 3.57 3.80
N VAL A 128 -6.90 2.55 4.29
CA VAL A 128 -6.24 1.52 3.48
C VAL A 128 -7.26 0.76 2.63
N ILE A 129 -8.38 0.33 3.22
CA ILE A 129 -9.37 -0.51 2.53
C ILE A 129 -10.00 0.18 1.34
N VAL A 130 -10.20 1.50 1.45
CA VAL A 130 -10.79 2.34 0.40
C VAL A 130 -9.88 2.34 -0.83
N GLN A 131 -8.56 2.51 -0.64
CA GLN A 131 -7.61 2.48 -1.76
C GLN A 131 -7.48 1.07 -2.34
N ILE A 132 -7.35 0.06 -1.48
CA ILE A 132 -7.19 -1.33 -1.92
C ILE A 132 -8.41 -1.78 -2.72
N ASN A 133 -9.63 -1.52 -2.27
CA ASN A 133 -10.83 -1.90 -3.01
C ASN A 133 -10.97 -1.13 -4.34
N ALA A 134 -10.39 0.06 -4.45
CA ALA A 134 -10.24 0.79 -5.71
C ALA A 134 -9.08 0.26 -6.59
N GLY A 135 -8.39 -0.80 -6.18
CA GLY A 135 -7.25 -1.39 -6.88
C GLY A 135 -5.98 -0.53 -6.82
N LYS A 136 -5.91 0.42 -5.89
CA LYS A 136 -4.80 1.38 -5.73
C LYS A 136 -3.95 1.02 -4.51
N PRO A 137 -2.64 1.28 -4.56
CA PRO A 137 -1.79 1.15 -3.40
C PRO A 137 -2.09 2.26 -2.37
N PHE A 138 -1.75 2.00 -1.11
CA PHE A 138 -1.76 2.99 -0.04
C PHE A 138 -0.38 3.05 0.61
N TYR A 139 0.17 4.25 0.73
CA TYR A 139 1.41 4.52 1.45
C TYR A 139 1.16 5.63 2.47
N GLY A 140 1.58 5.43 3.71
CA GLY A 140 1.38 6.41 4.78
C GLY A 140 1.42 5.80 6.16
N ASP A 141 1.09 6.62 7.16
CA ASP A 141 1.13 6.21 8.55
C ASP A 141 -0.16 5.50 8.97
N VAL A 142 0.00 4.38 9.68
CA VAL A 142 -1.11 3.59 10.22
C VAL A 142 -0.78 3.14 11.63
N ASP A 143 -1.74 3.28 12.54
CA ASP A 143 -1.69 2.64 13.86
C ASP A 143 -2.00 1.15 13.70
N ILE A 144 -1.07 0.32 14.13
CA ILE A 144 -1.21 -1.13 14.13
C ILE A 144 -1.03 -1.60 15.56
N LEU A 145 -2.15 -2.00 16.18
CA LEU A 145 -2.19 -2.53 17.54
C LEU A 145 -1.60 -1.56 18.58
N GLY A 146 -1.88 -0.26 18.44
CA GLY A 146 -1.42 0.80 19.35
C GLY A 146 0.00 1.29 19.07
N THR A 147 0.61 0.87 17.96
CA THR A 147 1.94 1.32 17.54
C THR A 147 1.86 1.97 16.17
N MET A 148 2.44 3.15 16.01
CA MET A 148 2.47 3.85 14.73
C MET A 148 3.54 3.26 13.81
N TYR A 149 3.15 2.96 12.57
CA TYR A 149 4.04 2.51 11.51
C TYR A 149 3.96 3.43 10.31
N SER A 150 5.08 3.66 9.64
CA SER A 150 5.08 4.09 8.24
C SER A 150 4.95 2.85 7.35
N THR A 151 3.93 2.82 6.49
CA THR A 151 3.45 1.59 5.86
C THR A 151 3.25 1.72 4.36
N GLY A 152 3.32 0.58 3.68
CA GLY A 152 2.89 0.39 2.30
C GLY A 152 1.96 -0.79 2.19
N TYR A 153 0.87 -0.63 1.45
CA TYR A 153 -0.11 -1.67 1.15
C TYR A 153 -0.35 -1.71 -0.36
N GLU A 154 -0.24 -2.87 -0.98
CA GLU A 154 -0.52 -3.05 -2.41
C GLU A 154 -1.46 -4.24 -2.66
N PRO A 155 -2.45 -4.11 -3.57
CA PRO A 155 -3.39 -5.20 -3.85
C PRO A 155 -2.69 -6.35 -4.58
N ILE A 156 -2.89 -7.56 -4.08
CA ILE A 156 -2.56 -8.81 -4.80
C ILE A 156 -3.72 -9.10 -5.75
N LYS A 157 -3.42 -9.24 -7.04
CA LYS A 157 -4.39 -9.58 -8.08
C LYS A 157 -4.10 -10.96 -8.64
N ASP A 158 -5.15 -11.77 -8.86
CA ASP A 158 -5.04 -13.04 -9.58
C ASP A 158 -4.88 -12.81 -11.10
N ALA A 159 -4.79 -13.92 -11.86
CA ALA A 159 -4.65 -13.87 -13.31
C ALA A 159 -5.83 -13.19 -14.05
N SER A 160 -7.01 -13.10 -13.42
CA SER A 160 -8.18 -12.39 -13.96
C SER A 160 -8.16 -10.89 -13.65
N GLY A 161 -7.19 -10.42 -12.85
CA GLY A 161 -7.12 -9.05 -12.36
C GLY A 161 -7.96 -8.79 -11.10
N LYS A 162 -8.62 -9.81 -10.55
CA LYS A 162 -9.42 -9.70 -9.32
C LYS A 162 -8.51 -9.59 -8.11
N ILE A 163 -8.86 -8.69 -7.19
CA ILE A 163 -8.13 -8.51 -5.93
C ILE A 163 -8.44 -9.68 -5.01
N ILE A 164 -7.39 -10.37 -4.58
CA ILE A 164 -7.46 -11.59 -3.76
C ILE A 164 -6.66 -11.49 -2.47
N GLY A 165 -5.93 -10.41 -2.27
CA GLY A 165 -5.13 -10.21 -1.07
C GLY A 165 -4.43 -8.87 -1.05
N ILE A 166 -3.54 -8.68 -0.08
CA ILE A 166 -2.75 -7.47 0.09
C ILE A 166 -1.33 -7.84 0.50
N TRP A 167 -0.35 -7.27 -0.17
CA TRP A 167 1.02 -7.16 0.36
C TRP A 167 1.08 -5.97 1.30
N TYR A 168 1.69 -6.16 2.46
CA TYR A 168 1.96 -5.10 3.43
C TYR A 168 3.43 -5.11 3.84
N VAL A 169 3.98 -3.91 3.99
CA VAL A 169 5.24 -3.68 4.72
C VAL A 169 5.09 -2.47 5.64
N GLY A 170 5.85 -2.43 6.72
CA GLY A 170 5.87 -1.25 7.57
C GLY A 170 7.04 -1.17 8.53
N TYR A 171 7.43 0.07 8.84
CA TYR A 171 8.52 0.40 9.75
C TYR A 171 7.95 1.16 10.94
N LYS A 172 8.23 0.65 12.14
CA LYS A 172 7.84 1.32 13.38
C LYS A 172 8.45 2.72 13.41
N LYS A 173 7.63 3.71 13.75
CA LYS A 173 8.10 5.08 14.00
C LYS A 173 8.74 5.23 15.38
#